data_AF-A0ABD5TNY9-F1
#
_entry.id   AF-A0ABD5TNY9-F1
#
_cell.length_a   1.000
_cell.length_b   1.000
_cell.length_c   1.000
_cell.angle_alpha   90.00
_cell.angle_beta   90.00
_cell.angle_gamma   90.00
#
_symmetry.space_group_name_H-M   'P 1'
#
loop_
_entity.id
_entity.type
_entity.pdbx_description
1 polymer ?
#
loop_
_entity_poly.entity_id
_entity_poly.type
_entity_poly.pdbx_seq_one_letter_code
_entity_poly.pdbx_strand_id
1 'polypeptide(L)' 'MKEPTCKLVCTGCGLEMPYRDRALAEQAAELHQLRDPEHVTFIVPPDWSPEEPLKHE' A
#
# COMPACT_ATOMS: atom_id res chain seq x y z
N MET A 1 -6.39 -17.58 -11.13
CA MET A 1 -5.38 -16.60 -10.64
C MET A 1 -5.50 -16.57 -9.12
N LYS A 2 -4.40 -16.57 -8.35
CA LYS A 2 -4.49 -16.48 -6.87
C LYS A 2 -4.98 -15.09 -6.45
N GLU A 3 -5.90 -15.04 -5.50
CA GLU A 3 -6.42 -13.80 -4.93
C GLU A 3 -5.32 -13.04 -4.18
N PRO A 4 -5.36 -11.69 -4.17
CA PRO A 4 -4.44 -10.91 -3.35
C PRO A 4 -4.70 -11.20 -1.86
N THR A 5 -3.62 -11.31 -1.09
CA THR A 5 -3.66 -11.59 0.34
C THR A 5 -3.54 -10.33 1.18
N CYS A 6 -3.06 -9.24 0.57
CA CYS A 6 -2.93 -7.93 1.18
C CYS A 6 -2.94 -6.82 0.12
N LYS A 7 -3.00 -5.57 0.58
CA LYS A 7 -2.91 -4.37 -0.24
C LYS A 7 -1.94 -3.40 0.42
N LEU A 8 -1.02 -2.86 -0.36
CA LEU A 8 -0.18 -1.74 0.03
C LEU A 8 -0.93 -0.45 -0.26
N VAL A 9 -1.02 0.42 0.74
CA VAL A 9 -1.70 1.70 0.65
C VAL A 9 -0.72 2.80 1.01
N CYS A 10 -0.60 3.82 0.18
CA CYS A 10 0.17 5.03 0.49
C CYS A 10 -0.78 6.21 0.65
N THR A 11 -0.74 6.85 1.82
CA THR A 11 -1.59 8.02 2.12
C THR A 11 -1.07 9.32 1.51
N GLY A 12 0.23 9.40 1.17
CA GLY A 12 0.82 10.56 0.51
C GLY A 12 0.56 10.61 -0.99
N CYS A 13 0.54 9.46 -1.67
CA CYS A 13 0.28 9.39 -3.12
C CYS A 13 -1.15 8.98 -3.48
N GLY A 14 -1.97 8.61 -2.50
CA GLY A 14 -3.20 7.83 -2.71
C GLY A 14 -3.03 6.55 -3.52
N LEU A 15 -1.88 5.89 -3.35
CA LEU A 15 -1.59 4.62 -4.01
C LEU A 15 -2.35 3.49 -3.31
N GLU A 16 -2.97 2.62 -4.09
CA GLU A 16 -3.55 1.36 -3.61
C GLU A 16 -3.11 0.22 -4.53
N MET A 17 -2.28 -0.70 -4.02
CA MET A 17 -1.70 -1.78 -4.83
C MET A 17 -1.89 -3.15 -4.18
N PRO A 18 -2.63 -4.09 -4.81
CA PRO A 18 -2.85 -5.42 -4.26
C PRO A 18 -1.63 -6.33 -4.44
N TYR A 19 -1.30 -7.10 -3.41
CA TYR A 19 -0.21 -8.08 -3.41
C TYR A 19 -0.71 -9.47 -3.03
N ARG A 20 -0.14 -10.49 -3.68
CA ARG A 20 -0.38 -11.91 -3.34
C ARG A 20 0.53 -12.42 -2.24
N ASP A 21 1.67 -11.77 -2.07
CA ASP A 21 2.72 -12.14 -1.13
C ASP A 21 3.02 -10.93 -0.24
N ARG A 22 2.99 -11.16 1.08
CA ARG A 22 3.20 -10.09 2.05
C ARG A 22 4.64 -9.59 2.05
N ALA A 23 5.62 -10.48 1.88
CA ALA A 23 7.03 -10.08 1.84
C ALA A 23 7.31 -9.16 0.63
N LEU A 24 6.64 -9.40 -0.50
CA LEU A 24 6.74 -8.50 -1.65
C LEU A 24 6.10 -7.13 -1.37
N ALA A 25 4.97 -7.09 -0.65
CA ALA A 25 4.35 -5.84 -0.22
C ALA A 25 5.25 -5.06 0.75
N GLU A 26 5.93 -5.75 1.66
CA GLU A 26 6.88 -5.17 2.63
C GLU A 26 8.11 -4.59 1.91
N GLN A 27 8.68 -5.31 0.95
CA GLN A 27 9.78 -4.79 0.11
C GLN A 27 9.36 -3.55 -0.69
N ALA A 28 8.15 -3.57 -1.28
CA ALA A 28 7.63 -2.43 -2.00
C ALA A 28 7.38 -1.22 -1.08
N ALA A 29 6.87 -1.44 0.13
CA ALA A 29 6.70 -0.40 1.13
C ALA A 29 8.05 0.24 1.52
N GLU A 30 9.07 -0.58 1.78
CA GLU A 30 10.41 -0.11 2.15
C GLU A 30 11.04 0.73 1.03
N LEU A 31 10.96 0.27 -0.21
CA LEU A 31 11.43 1.02 -1.38
C LEU A 31 10.65 2.33 -1.58
N HIS A 32 9.33 2.32 -1.35
CA HIS A 32 8.50 3.52 -1.45
C HIS A 32 8.85 4.55 -0.37
N GLN A 33 9.07 4.10 0.86
CA GLN A 33 9.49 4.97 1.97
C GLN A 33 10.88 5.57 1.73
N LEU A 34 11.80 4.81 1.14
CA LEU A 34 13.14 5.30 0.79
C LEU A 34 13.10 6.38 -0.30
N ARG A 35 12.17 6.25 -1.25
CA ARG A 35 11.96 7.23 -2.31
C ARG A 35 11.32 8.51 -1.77
N ASP A 36 10.28 8.37 -0.96
CA ASP A 36 9.45 9.47 -0.49
C ASP A 36 9.25 9.35 1.05
N PRO A 37 10.19 9.83 1.86
CA PRO A 37 10.19 9.60 3.32
C PRO A 37 9.06 10.29 4.07
N GLU A 38 8.39 11.27 3.45
CA GLU A 38 7.21 11.95 4.00
C GLU A 38 5.92 11.14 3.81
N HIS A 39 5.95 10.15 2.91
CA HIS A 39 4.79 9.30 2.68
C HIS A 39 4.65 8.27 3.78
N VAL A 40 3.40 8.04 4.21
CA VAL A 40 3.08 6.96 5.16
C VAL A 40 2.39 5.83 4.40
N THR A 41 3.03 4.66 4.40
CA THR A 41 2.53 3.44 3.76
C THR A 41 2.01 2.41 4.77
N PHE A 42 0.94 1.70 4.42
CA PHE A 42 0.31 0.66 5.23
C PHE A 42 0.12 -0.61 4.42
N ILE A 43 0.31 -1.77 5.05
CA ILE A 43 -0.04 -3.07 4.47
C ILE A 43 -1.30 -3.56 5.17
N VAL A 44 -2.40 -3.54 4.44
CA VAL A 44 -3.75 -3.80 4.95
C VAL A 44 -4.34 -5.06 4.29
N PRO A 45 -5.43 -5.63 4.86
CA PRO A 45 -6.22 -6.66 4.18
C PRO A 45 -6.70 -6.21 2.79
N PRO A 46 -6.91 -7.14 1.84
CA PRO A 46 -7.27 -6.80 0.46
C PRO A 46 -8.65 -6.13 0.34
N ASP A 47 -9.55 -6.42 1.28
CA ASP A 47 -10.90 -5.87 1.42
C ASP A 47 -10.96 -4.55 2.19
N TRP A 48 -9.85 -4.14 2.82
CA TRP A 48 -9.80 -2.87 3.54
C TRP A 48 -9.99 -1.70 2.58
N SER A 49 -10.82 -0.76 2.98
CA SER A 49 -11.00 0.52 2.28
C SER A 49 -10.83 1.65 3.30
N PRO A 50 -10.19 2.75 2.91
CA PRO A 50 -9.99 3.87 3.82
C PRO A 50 -11.34 4.53 4.15
N GLU A 51 -11.50 5.02 5.38
CA GLU A 51 -12.70 5.75 5.81
C GLU A 51 -12.83 7.11 5.10
N GLU A 52 -11.69 7.72 4.75
CA GLU A 52 -11.60 8.93 3.94
C GLU A 52 -10.80 8.63 2.65
N PRO A 53 -11.19 9.17 1.48
CA PRO A 53 -10.46 8.94 0.24
C PRO A 53 -9.01 9.43 0.38
N LEU A 54 -8.06 8.60 -0.05
CA LEU A 54 -6.65 8.98 -0.03
C LEU A 54 -6.44 10.17 -0.96
N LYS A 55 -5.62 11.13 -0.53
CA LYS A 55 -5.37 12.33 -1.32
C LYS A 55 -4.46 11.99 -2.50
N HIS A 56 -4.90 12.34 -3.71
CA HIS A 56 -4.04 12.44 -4.89
C HIS A 56 -3.64 13.91 -5.01
N GLU A 57 -2.36 14.21 -4.77
CA GLU A 57 -1.76 15.52 -5.03
C GLU A 57 -1.06 15.53 -6.38
#